data_AF-A0A368ZIL2-F1
#
_entry.id   AF-A0A368ZIL2-F1
#
_cell.length_a   1.000
_cell.length_b   1.000
_cell.length_c   1.000
_cell.angle_alpha   90.00
_cell.angle_beta   90.00
_cell.angle_gamma   90.00
#
_symmetry.space_group_name_H-M   'P 1'
#
loop_
_entity.id
_entity.type
_entity.pdbx_description
1 polymer ?
#
loop_
_entity_poly.entity_id
_entity_poly.type
_entity_poly.pdbx_seq_one_letter_code
_entity_poly.pdbx_strand_id
1 'polypeptide(L)'
;MKKTILLLVFSIALSSSLFAQQDVDKKVEAYITRVESKITLTSEEKATLISLNTEHAKAGLEINDTYEKGSEELKAKRKENNKRYGKALKEAFGKERAKEIKMAAKKNKKGKKKKKKN
;
A
#
# COMPACT_ATOMS: atom_id res chain seq x y z
N MET A 1 20.73 -37.02 14.68
CA MET A 1 19.47 -36.31 15.01
C MET A 1 19.62 -34.83 15.38
N LYS A 2 20.83 -34.25 15.44
CA LYS A 2 21.03 -32.82 15.79
C LYS A 2 20.84 -31.84 14.61
N LYS A 3 20.87 -32.31 13.35
CA LYS A 3 20.77 -31.47 12.14
C LYS A 3 19.33 -31.25 11.64
N THR A 4 18.39 -32.08 12.07
CA THR A 4 16.98 -32.02 11.64
C THR A 4 16.21 -30.89 12.33
N ILE A 5 16.61 -30.51 13.55
CA ILE A 5 15.94 -29.45 14.32
C ILE A 5 16.18 -28.07 13.67
N LEU A 6 17.37 -27.84 13.09
CA LEU A 6 17.71 -26.56 12.45
C LEU A 6 16.90 -26.30 11.17
N LEU A 7 16.55 -27.35 10.43
CA LEU A 7 15.80 -27.27 9.17
C LEU A 7 14.31 -26.98 9.39
N LEU A 8 13.76 -27.41 10.53
CA LEU A 8 12.36 -27.19 10.91
C LEU A 8 12.09 -25.74 11.34
N VAL A 9 13.04 -25.10 12.03
CA VAL A 9 12.91 -23.69 12.46
C VAL A 9 13.01 -22.73 11.26
N PHE A 10 13.81 -23.07 10.26
CA PHE A 10 13.94 -22.26 9.04
C PHE A 10 12.69 -22.28 8.15
N SER A 11 11.95 -23.40 8.14
CA SER A 11 10.71 -23.53 7.35
C SER A 11 9.52 -22.77 7.97
N ILE A 12 9.47 -22.65 9.30
CA ILE A 12 8.41 -21.87 9.98
C ILE A 12 8.57 -20.37 9.73
N ALA A 13 9.81 -19.85 9.70
CA ALA A 13 10.09 -18.44 9.43
C ALA A 13 9.78 -18.00 7.98
N LEU A 14 9.87 -18.92 7.00
CA LEU A 14 9.49 -18.65 5.61
C LEU A 14 7.96 -18.65 5.39
N SER A 15 7.21 -19.30 6.28
CA SER A 15 5.76 -19.39 6.17
C SER A 15 5.08 -18.08 6.57
N SER A 16 5.59 -17.39 7.60
CA SER A 16 5.02 -16.15 8.12
C SER A 16 5.23 -14.94 7.20
N SER A 17 6.34 -14.90 6.45
CA SER A 17 6.61 -13.83 5.48
C SER A 17 5.66 -13.89 4.27
N LEU A 18 5.22 -15.09 3.87
CA LEU A 18 4.30 -15.29 2.74
C LEU A 18 2.91 -14.70 3.02
N PHE A 19 2.39 -14.86 4.24
CA PHE A 19 1.09 -14.32 4.63
C PHE A 19 1.09 -12.78 4.69
N ALA A 20 2.14 -12.17 5.24
CA ALA A 20 2.27 -10.71 5.27
C ALA A 20 2.42 -10.11 3.86
N GLN A 21 3.09 -10.83 2.96
CA GLN A 21 3.20 -10.43 1.56
C GLN A 21 1.84 -10.52 0.83
N GLN A 22 1.06 -11.57 1.07
CA GLN A 22 -0.27 -11.75 0.45
C GLN A 22 -1.25 -10.61 0.79
N ASP A 23 -1.18 -10.05 2.00
CA ASP A 23 -2.04 -8.93 2.40
C ASP A 23 -1.62 -7.59 1.79
N VAL A 24 -0.32 -7.40 1.54
CA VAL A 24 0.19 -6.26 0.76
C VAL A 24 -0.28 -6.38 -0.68
N ASP A 25 -0.14 -7.55 -1.29
CA ASP A 25 -0.50 -7.78 -2.69
C ASP A 25 -2.00 -7.52 -2.91
N LYS A 26 -2.88 -8.03 -2.05
CA LYS A 26 -4.32 -7.73 -2.10
C LYS A 26 -4.63 -6.22 -2.03
N LYS A 27 -3.91 -5.47 -1.19
CA LYS A 27 -4.09 -4.02 -1.07
C LYS A 27 -3.64 -3.29 -2.33
N VAL A 28 -2.54 -3.73 -2.92
CA VAL A 28 -2.00 -3.16 -4.17
C VAL A 28 -2.92 -3.47 -5.33
N GLU A 29 -3.36 -4.72 -5.49
CA GLU A 29 -4.34 -5.12 -6.51
C GLU A 29 -5.62 -4.30 -6.40
N ALA A 30 -6.21 -4.19 -5.21
CA ALA A 30 -7.43 -3.39 -5.00
C ALA A 30 -7.25 -1.89 -5.30
N TYR A 31 -6.01 -1.37 -5.21
CA TYR A 31 -5.68 -0.02 -5.65
C TYR A 31 -5.62 0.06 -7.18
N ILE A 32 -4.88 -0.85 -7.81
CA ILE A 32 -4.71 -0.91 -9.27
C ILE A 32 -6.07 -1.07 -9.96
N THR A 33 -6.89 -2.04 -9.52
CA THR A 33 -8.24 -2.25 -10.06
C THR A 33 -9.09 -0.98 -9.98
N ARG A 34 -8.96 -0.18 -8.92
CA ARG A 34 -9.72 1.08 -8.78
C ARG A 34 -9.20 2.19 -9.69
N VAL A 35 -7.91 2.21 -9.96
CA VAL A 35 -7.32 3.14 -10.92
C VAL A 35 -7.79 2.73 -12.33
N GLU A 36 -7.64 1.46 -12.68
CA GLU A 36 -8.03 0.88 -13.97
C GLU A 36 -9.54 0.99 -14.25
N SER A 37 -10.38 1.02 -13.21
CA SER A 37 -11.83 1.23 -13.38
C SER A 37 -12.20 2.66 -13.82
N LYS A 38 -11.23 3.58 -13.93
CA LYS A 38 -11.47 5.00 -14.25
C LYS A 38 -10.52 5.56 -15.30
N ILE A 39 -9.30 5.05 -15.37
CA ILE A 39 -8.31 5.44 -16.36
C ILE A 39 -7.60 4.20 -16.90
N THR A 40 -7.20 4.22 -18.17
CA THR A 40 -6.35 3.17 -18.73
C THR A 40 -4.90 3.40 -18.29
N LEU A 41 -4.24 2.33 -17.84
CA LEU A 41 -2.80 2.31 -17.57
C LEU A 41 -2.11 1.50 -18.67
N THR A 42 -0.95 1.97 -19.13
CA THR A 42 -0.07 1.11 -19.93
C THR A 42 0.52 0.00 -19.07
N SER A 43 1.06 -1.06 -19.69
CA SER A 43 1.73 -2.14 -18.96
C SER A 43 2.90 -1.63 -18.10
N GLU A 44 3.66 -0.65 -18.61
CA GLU A 44 4.78 -0.03 -17.91
C GLU A 44 4.31 0.86 -16.74
N GLU A 45 3.25 1.66 -16.96
CA GLU A 45 2.65 2.45 -15.89
C GLU A 45 2.12 1.56 -14.77
N LYS A 46 1.46 0.46 -15.14
CA LYS A 46 0.92 -0.52 -14.19
C LYS A 46 2.03 -1.17 -13.38
N ALA A 47 3.10 -1.64 -14.02
CA ALA A 47 4.24 -2.25 -13.33
C ALA A 47 4.91 -1.27 -12.35
N THR A 48 5.13 -0.04 -12.80
CA THR A 48 5.71 1.02 -11.96
C THR A 48 4.80 1.36 -10.79
N LEU A 49 3.48 1.46 -11.02
CA LEU A 49 2.51 1.77 -9.99
C LEU A 49 2.37 0.64 -8.96
N ILE A 50 2.43 -0.62 -9.39
CA ILE A 50 2.47 -1.80 -8.50
C ILE A 50 3.70 -1.70 -7.59
N SER A 51 4.88 -1.45 -8.14
CA SER A 51 6.12 -1.34 -7.37
C SER A 51 6.05 -0.24 -6.31
N LEU A 52 5.70 0.99 -6.72
CA LEU A 52 5.61 2.14 -5.82
C LEU A 52 4.58 1.95 -4.71
N ASN A 53 3.43 1.35 -5.03
CA ASN A 53 2.37 1.15 -4.07
C ASN A 53 2.66 -0.03 -3.12
N THR A 54 3.42 -1.03 -3.58
CA THR A 54 3.95 -2.12 -2.75
C THR A 54 4.92 -1.57 -1.70
N GLU A 55 5.89 -0.74 -2.12
CA GLU A 55 6.82 -0.10 -1.20
C GLU A 55 6.08 0.77 -0.17
N HIS A 56 5.13 1.58 -0.63
CA HIS A 56 4.31 2.43 0.24
C HIS A 56 3.49 1.63 1.25
N ALA A 57 2.90 0.51 0.83
CA ALA A 57 2.12 -0.37 1.69
C ALA A 57 3.00 -1.08 2.72
N LYS A 58 4.17 -1.59 2.33
CA LYS A 58 5.15 -2.21 3.24
C LYS A 58 5.63 -1.22 4.30
N ALA A 59 6.07 -0.03 3.89
CA ALA A 59 6.47 1.02 4.82
C ALA A 59 5.31 1.44 5.74
N GLY A 60 4.08 1.45 5.22
CA GLY A 60 2.89 1.74 6.02
C GLY A 60 2.61 0.69 7.10
N LEU A 61 2.88 -0.59 6.83
CA LEU A 61 2.77 -1.67 7.83
C LEU A 61 3.86 -1.54 8.88
N GLU A 62 5.12 -1.39 8.47
CA GLU A 62 6.26 -1.23 9.37
C GLU A 62 6.08 -0.05 10.33
N ILE A 63 5.60 1.09 9.82
CA ILE A 63 5.26 2.25 10.65
C ILE A 63 4.15 1.93 11.67
N ASN A 64 3.17 1.11 11.32
CA ASN A 64 2.09 0.76 12.25
C ASN A 64 2.54 -0.21 13.33
N ASP A 65 3.50 -1.07 13.01
CA ASP A 65 4.06 -2.06 13.94
C ASP A 65 5.10 -1.41 14.87
N THR A 66 5.80 -0.38 14.39
CA THR A 66 6.87 0.31 15.14
C THR A 66 6.34 1.34 16.14
N TYR A 67 5.28 2.10 15.80
CA TYR A 67 4.85 3.25 16.60
C TYR A 67 3.49 3.01 17.26
N GLU A 68 3.35 3.49 18.51
CA GLU A 68 2.14 3.31 19.30
C GLU A 68 0.89 3.89 18.61
N LYS A 69 -0.20 3.14 18.66
CA LYS A 69 -1.47 3.53 18.03
C LYS A 69 -2.01 4.81 18.66
N GLY A 70 -2.03 5.87 17.85
CA GLY A 70 -2.60 7.18 18.23
C GLY A 70 -1.54 8.22 18.58
N SER A 71 -0.27 7.83 18.68
CA SER A 71 0.84 8.73 18.96
C SER A 71 1.02 9.78 17.85
N GLU A 72 1.57 10.93 18.22
CA GLU A 72 1.94 11.97 17.26
C GLU A 72 3.07 11.51 16.33
N GLU A 73 3.97 10.65 16.81
CA GLU A 73 5.03 10.04 16.03
C GLU A 73 4.48 9.14 14.91
N LEU A 74 3.50 8.29 15.23
CA LEU A 74 2.81 7.46 14.23
C LEU A 74 2.16 8.35 13.16
N LYS A 75 1.49 9.44 13.57
CA LYS A 75 0.88 10.39 12.62
C LYS A 75 1.93 11.06 11.75
N ALA A 76 3.05 11.50 12.33
CA ALA A 76 4.14 12.15 11.62
C ALA A 76 4.78 11.21 10.58
N LYS A 77 5.07 9.96 10.97
CA LYS A 77 5.68 8.96 10.07
C LYS A 77 4.75 8.53 8.96
N ARG A 78 3.46 8.35 9.23
CA ARG A 78 2.45 8.12 8.18
C ARG A 78 2.37 9.30 7.20
N LYS A 79 2.43 10.54 7.69
CA LYS A 79 2.44 11.74 6.85
C LYS A 79 3.70 11.80 5.98
N GLU A 80 4.86 11.46 6.54
CA GLU A 80 6.13 11.36 5.82
C GLU A 80 6.07 10.31 4.71
N ASN A 81 5.60 9.09 5.02
CA ASN A 81 5.41 8.02 4.04
C ASN A 81 4.48 8.45 2.89
N ASN A 82 3.34 9.08 3.21
CA ASN A 82 2.42 9.62 2.20
C ASN A 82 3.07 10.71 1.33
N LYS A 83 3.91 11.57 1.90
CA LYS A 83 4.64 12.61 1.16
C LYS A 83 5.66 11.98 0.22
N ARG A 84 6.42 10.99 0.69
CA ARG A 84 7.41 10.25 -0.10
C ARG A 84 6.75 9.54 -1.28
N TYR A 85 5.68 8.79 -1.04
CA TYR A 85 4.89 8.18 -2.11
C TYR A 85 4.36 9.21 -3.10
N GLY A 86 3.85 10.33 -2.58
CA GLY A 86 3.34 11.42 -3.39
C GLY A 86 4.40 12.08 -4.29
N LYS A 87 5.66 12.11 -3.86
CA LYS A 87 6.83 12.58 -4.62
C LYS A 87 7.26 11.54 -5.67
N ALA A 88 7.41 10.27 -5.26
CA ALA A 88 7.78 9.18 -6.15
C ALA A 88 6.81 9.04 -7.35
N LEU A 89 5.50 9.18 -7.12
CA LEU A 89 4.52 9.20 -8.22
C LEU A 89 4.74 10.34 -9.22
N LYS A 90 5.13 11.53 -8.74
CA LYS A 90 5.38 12.69 -9.61
C LYS A 90 6.69 12.54 -10.38
N GLU A 91 7.69 11.91 -9.78
CA GLU A 91 8.97 11.61 -10.42
C GLU A 91 8.79 10.55 -11.51
N ALA A 92 8.00 9.50 -11.26
CA ALA A 92 7.77 8.43 -12.21
C ALA A 92 6.86 8.83 -13.39
N PHE A 93 5.78 9.58 -13.12
CA PHE A 93 4.74 9.83 -14.13
C PHE A 93 4.59 11.30 -14.55
N GLY A 94 5.29 12.22 -13.88
CA GLY A 94 5.04 13.65 -14.01
C GLY A 94 3.84 14.14 -13.18
N LYS A 95 3.74 15.47 -13.06
CA LYS A 95 2.77 16.12 -12.14
C LYS A 95 1.31 15.83 -12.49
N GLU A 96 0.95 15.93 -13.78
CA GLU A 96 -0.44 15.77 -14.22
C GLU A 96 -0.88 14.32 -14.17
N ARG A 97 -0.09 13.38 -14.70
CA ARG A 97 -0.43 11.96 -14.67
C ARG A 97 -0.49 11.41 -13.25
N ALA A 98 0.43 11.82 -12.37
CA ALA A 98 0.36 11.48 -10.95
C ALA A 98 -0.91 12.00 -10.27
N LYS A 99 -1.43 13.16 -10.69
CA LYS A 99 -2.68 13.73 -10.19
C LYS A 99 -3.88 12.92 -10.68
N GLU A 100 -3.91 12.53 -11.95
CA GLU A 100 -4.94 11.64 -12.51
C GLU A 100 -5.02 10.31 -11.77
N ILE A 101 -3.89 9.62 -11.60
CA ILE A 101 -3.80 8.35 -10.87
C ILE A 101 -4.34 8.52 -9.44
N LYS A 102 -3.94 9.58 -8.73
CA LYS A 102 -4.43 9.86 -7.37
C LYS A 102 -5.93 10.14 -7.34
N MET A 103 -6.48 10.82 -8.34
CA MET A 103 -7.92 11.08 -8.43
C MET A 103 -8.70 9.78 -8.73
N ALA A 104 -8.18 8.95 -9.64
CA ALA A 104 -8.75 7.64 -9.95
C ALA A 104 -8.79 6.74 -8.71
N ALA A 105 -7.72 6.72 -7.91
CA ALA A 105 -7.63 5.92 -6.69
C ALA A 105 -8.58 6.34 -5.53
N LYS A 106 -9.22 7.53 -5.59
CA LYS A 106 -10.16 7.97 -4.55
C LYS A 106 -11.41 7.07 -4.55
N LYS A 107 -11.77 6.55 -3.37
CA LYS A 107 -13.05 5.86 -3.15
C LYS A 107 -14.20 6.85 -3.43
N ASN A 108 -15.22 6.42 -4.16
CA ASN A 108 -16.41 7.23 -4.40
C ASN A 108 -17.07 7.57 -3.07
N LYS A 109 -17.21 8.87 -2.75
CA LYS A 109 -17.94 9.34 -1.55
C LYS A 109 -19.47 9.27 -1.71
N LYS A 110 -19.99 8.63 -2.77
CA LYS A 110 -21.42 8.48 -3.04
C LYS A 110 -22.03 7.51 -2.00
N GLY A 111 -22.37 8.01 -0.81
CA GLY A 111 -23.06 7.23 0.22
C GLY A 111 -23.05 7.82 1.63
N LYS A 112 -22.07 8.64 2.02
CA LYS A 112 -21.96 9.13 3.42
C LYS A 112 -22.82 10.37 3.76
N LYS A 113 -23.72 10.81 2.88
CA LYS A 113 -24.59 11.99 3.13
C LYS A 113 -26.04 11.66 3.59
N LYS A 114 -26.42 10.38 3.77
CA LYS A 114 -27.78 10.02 4.24
C LYS A 114 -27.77 9.06 5.44
N LYS A 115 -27.28 9.50 6.60
CA LYS A 115 -27.71 8.97 7.92
C LYS A 115 -27.51 10.06 8.98
N LYS A 116 -28.35 11.10 8.93
CA LYS A 116 -28.65 11.97 10.07
C LYS A 116 -30.07 12.54 9.89
N LYS A 117 -31.04 11.66 10.15
CA LYS A 117 -32.47 11.83 10.46
C LYS A 117 -32.80 10.51 11.17
N ASN A 118 -33.27 10.42 12.40
CA ASN A 118 -33.97 11.35 13.29
C ASN A 118 -33.24 11.46 14.63
#